data_AF-A0A142YMJ8-F1
#
_entry.id   AF-A0A142YMJ8-F1
#
_cell.length_a   1.000
_cell.length_b   1.000
_cell.length_c   1.000
_cell.angle_alpha   90.00
_cell.angle_beta   90.00
_cell.angle_gamma   90.00
#
_symmetry.space_group_name_H-M   'P 1'
#
loop_
_entity.id
_entity.type
_entity.pdbx_description
1 polymer ?
#
loop_
_entity_poly.entity_id
_entity_poly.type
_entity_poly.pdbx_seq_one_letter_code
_entity_poly.pdbx_strand_id
1 'polypeptide(L)'
;MHLKRIEGRYYAYESARRDGRSTSRCWGRMPDLFVPACLEVARDCRETREADAAIERRKQARLLAPLVALRDGIAAYGAEVDAAVAEALGSLGYHRRRRGPWRKKRGADVGETTTIQVTRTNLGQLLHLANKGDALAAERLPAALDAAARSGGDIETETASLVLDVLPAPKEPAEARVELMRRELAPPGSSPVVRLMASRVVCDWLHVQTWERYLALAWGNKHPMSAGTLRLIEKNFDQAVRRYQASLVALARIQRLRLPVVAQVNIAEAGSRQVNQAAVR
;
A
#
# COMPACT_ATOMS: atom_id res chain seq x y z
N MET A 1 -32.46 22.79 -16.25
CA MET A 1 -33.02 22.89 -17.61
C MET A 1 -31.90 22.82 -18.64
N HIS A 2 -32.13 22.24 -19.81
CA HIS A 2 -31.20 22.26 -20.95
C HIS A 2 -31.99 22.50 -22.24
N LEU A 3 -31.34 23.08 -23.25
CA LEU A 3 -31.96 23.34 -24.55
C LEU A 3 -31.55 22.26 -25.54
N LYS A 4 -32.51 21.80 -26.36
CA LYS A 4 -32.26 20.86 -27.46
C LYS A 4 -32.74 21.48 -28.76
N ARG A 5 -31.91 21.38 -29.81
CA ARG A 5 -32.26 21.83 -31.15
C ARG A 5 -32.91 20.70 -31.92
N ILE A 6 -34.13 20.92 -32.42
CA ILE A 6 -34.92 19.97 -33.22
C ILE A 6 -35.45 20.76 -34.41
N GLU A 7 -35.12 20.32 -35.64
CA GLU A 7 -35.56 20.97 -36.89
C GLU A 7 -35.28 22.49 -36.91
N GLY A 8 -34.09 22.87 -36.44
CA GLY A 8 -33.67 24.28 -36.41
C GLY A 8 -34.22 25.10 -35.25
N ARG A 9 -35.21 24.60 -34.50
CA ARG A 9 -35.85 25.30 -33.37
C ARG A 9 -35.32 24.77 -32.03
N TYR A 10 -35.32 25.62 -31.00
CA TYR A 10 -34.90 25.24 -29.65
C TYR A 10 -36.10 24.91 -28.76
N TYR A 11 -35.97 23.82 -28.02
CA TYR A 11 -36.96 23.35 -27.05
C TYR A 11 -36.31 23.26 -25.68
N ALA A 12 -37.04 23.71 -24.65
CA ALA A 12 -36.58 23.61 -23.27
C ALA A 12 -36.93 22.25 -22.68
N TYR A 13 -35.93 21.59 -22.10
CA TYR A 13 -36.10 20.32 -21.42
C TYR A 13 -35.64 20.42 -19.97
N GLU A 14 -36.41 19.79 -19.10
CA GLU A 14 -36.00 19.54 -17.73
C GLU A 14 -35.68 18.06 -17.57
N SER A 15 -34.49 17.77 -17.08
CA SER A 15 -34.08 16.41 -16.75
C SER A 15 -34.45 16.14 -15.30
N ALA A 16 -35.25 15.10 -15.07
CA ALA A 16 -35.61 14.62 -13.75
C ALA A 16 -35.28 13.13 -13.63
N ARG A 17 -34.72 12.72 -12.50
CA ARG A 17 -34.58 11.29 -12.17
C ARG A 17 -35.85 10.82 -11.46
N ARG A 18 -36.54 9.83 -12.03
CA ARG A 18 -37.64 9.09 -11.41
C ARG A 18 -37.31 7.61 -11.50
N ASP A 19 -37.40 6.91 -10.37
CA ASP A 19 -37.15 5.47 -10.27
C ASP A 19 -35.80 5.03 -10.86
N GLY A 20 -34.75 5.82 -10.61
CA GLY A 20 -33.39 5.55 -11.10
C GLY A 20 -33.19 5.81 -12.61
N ARG A 21 -34.25 6.14 -13.36
CA ARG A 21 -34.18 6.46 -14.79
C ARG A 21 -34.18 7.97 -15.00
N SER A 22 -33.35 8.43 -15.93
CA SER A 22 -33.36 9.83 -16.37
C SER A 22 -34.49 10.01 -17.37
N THR A 23 -35.49 10.82 -17.02
CA THR A 23 -36.56 11.24 -17.92
C THR A 23 -36.41 12.72 -18.24
N SER A 24 -36.78 13.12 -19.45
CA SER A 24 -36.72 14.52 -19.86
C SER A 24 -38.13 14.99 -20.19
N ARG A 25 -38.60 16.01 -19.46
CA ARG A 25 -39.88 16.67 -19.73
C ARG A 25 -39.65 17.84 -20.66
N CYS A 26 -40.34 17.85 -21.80
CA CYS A 26 -40.35 18.99 -22.70
C CYS A 26 -41.26 20.08 -22.13
N TRP A 27 -40.75 21.29 -21.98
CA TRP A 27 -41.48 22.48 -21.56
C TRP A 27 -42.04 23.28 -22.75
N GLY A 28 -41.75 22.85 -23.97
CA GLY A 28 -42.21 23.46 -25.20
C GLY A 28 -41.10 24.17 -25.98
N ARG A 29 -41.51 24.81 -27.08
CA ARG A 29 -40.63 25.61 -27.93
C ARG A 29 -40.24 26.88 -27.19
N MET A 30 -38.95 27.19 -27.18
CA MET A 30 -38.46 28.47 -26.71
C MET A 30 -38.66 29.53 -27.80
N PRO A 31 -39.17 30.73 -27.46
CA PRO A 31 -39.20 31.84 -28.41
C PRO A 31 -37.77 32.22 -28.80
N ASP A 32 -37.55 32.46 -30.10
CA ASP A 32 -36.20 32.63 -30.66
C ASP A 32 -35.46 33.81 -30.02
N LEU A 33 -36.19 34.85 -29.57
CA LEU A 33 -35.65 36.01 -28.84
C LEU A 33 -34.92 35.64 -27.54
N PHE A 34 -35.36 34.59 -26.84
CA PHE A 34 -34.78 34.19 -25.54
C PHE A 34 -33.68 33.13 -25.66
N VAL A 35 -33.53 32.52 -26.84
CA VAL A 35 -32.57 31.42 -27.05
C VAL A 35 -31.13 31.86 -26.75
N PRO A 36 -30.61 33.01 -27.24
CA PRO A 36 -29.25 33.43 -26.96
C PRO A 36 -28.96 33.58 -25.46
N ALA A 37 -29.84 34.28 -24.73
CA ALA A 37 -29.70 34.50 -23.29
C ALA A 37 -29.75 33.17 -22.50
N CYS A 38 -30.65 32.26 -22.86
CA CYS A 38 -30.69 30.93 -22.21
C CYS A 38 -29.47 30.07 -22.51
N LEU A 39 -28.88 30.17 -23.72
CA LEU A 39 -27.65 29.46 -24.07
C LEU A 39 -26.45 30.02 -23.31
N GLU A 40 -26.39 31.34 -23.12
CA GLU A 40 -25.37 32.03 -22.33
C GLU A 40 -25.44 31.61 -20.86
N VAL A 41 -26.62 31.69 -20.22
CA VAL A 41 -26.80 31.20 -18.84
C VAL A 41 -26.46 29.71 -18.71
N ALA A 42 -26.81 28.89 -19.70
CA ALA A 42 -26.46 27.47 -19.70
C ALA A 42 -24.94 27.24 -19.85
N ARG A 43 -24.23 28.11 -20.57
CA ARG A 43 -22.78 28.10 -20.67
C ARG A 43 -22.16 28.49 -19.33
N ASP A 44 -22.59 29.60 -18.73
CA ASP A 44 -22.09 30.07 -17.43
C ASP A 44 -22.30 29.01 -16.35
N CYS A 45 -23.49 28.40 -16.30
CA CYS A 45 -23.77 27.31 -15.37
C CYS A 45 -22.86 26.09 -15.57
N ARG A 46 -22.45 25.78 -16.81
CA ARG A 46 -21.48 24.70 -17.07
C ARG A 46 -20.09 25.10 -16.61
N GLU A 47 -19.64 26.31 -16.95
CA GLU A 47 -18.33 26.82 -16.58
C GLU A 47 -18.18 26.89 -15.04
N THR A 48 -19.18 27.40 -14.32
CA THR A 48 -19.19 27.41 -12.84
C THR A 48 -19.15 26.00 -12.25
N ARG A 49 -19.96 25.07 -12.77
CA ARG A 49 -19.93 23.67 -12.30
C ARG A 49 -18.59 22.98 -12.58
N GLU A 50 -17.97 23.27 -13.72
CA GLU A 50 -16.66 22.74 -14.05
C GLU A 50 -15.58 23.32 -13.14
N ALA A 51 -15.66 24.62 -12.83
CA ALA A 51 -14.79 25.29 -11.88
C ALA A 51 -14.96 24.70 -10.46
N ASP A 52 -16.19 24.56 -9.97
CA ASP A 52 -16.48 23.95 -8.66
C ASP A 52 -15.99 22.49 -8.61
N ALA A 53 -16.26 21.71 -9.65
CA ALA A 53 -15.78 20.34 -9.75
C ALA A 53 -14.26 20.26 -9.83
N ALA A 54 -13.59 21.26 -10.41
CA ALA A 54 -12.13 21.35 -10.44
C ALA A 54 -11.57 21.73 -9.07
N ILE A 55 -12.22 22.64 -8.34
CA ILE A 55 -11.88 23.00 -6.96
C ILE A 55 -12.01 21.78 -6.06
N GLU A 56 -13.12 21.05 -6.12
CA GLU A 56 -13.33 19.83 -5.33
C GLU A 56 -12.35 18.72 -5.71
N ARG A 57 -12.05 18.54 -7.01
CA ARG A 57 -10.98 17.64 -7.45
C ARG A 57 -9.61 18.02 -6.87
N ARG A 58 -9.28 19.31 -6.82
CA ARG A 58 -8.04 19.81 -6.20
C ARG A 58 -8.02 19.57 -4.69
N LYS A 59 -9.12 19.80 -3.99
CA LYS A 59 -9.25 19.50 -2.54
C LYS A 59 -9.08 18.00 -2.28
N GLN A 60 -9.78 17.15 -3.03
CA GLN A 60 -9.64 15.69 -2.93
C GLN A 60 -8.21 15.23 -3.24
N ALA A 61 -7.59 15.77 -4.29
CA ALA A 61 -6.20 15.45 -4.62
C ALA A 61 -5.25 15.84 -3.49
N ARG A 62 -5.43 17.02 -2.88
CA ARG A 62 -4.63 17.44 -1.70
C ARG A 62 -4.84 16.54 -0.50
N LEU A 63 -6.08 16.13 -0.22
CA LEU A 63 -6.40 15.22 0.88
C LEU A 63 -5.80 13.83 0.67
N LEU A 64 -5.79 13.33 -0.58
CA LEU A 64 -5.29 12.01 -0.92
C LEU A 64 -3.77 11.97 -1.19
N ALA A 65 -3.14 13.12 -1.49
CA ALA A 65 -1.72 13.17 -1.85
C ALA A 65 -0.80 12.55 -0.78
N PRO A 66 -0.96 12.83 0.54
CA PRO A 66 -0.15 12.19 1.57
C PRO A 66 -0.33 10.68 1.62
N LEU A 67 -1.56 10.18 1.39
CA LEU A 67 -1.85 8.74 1.39
C LEU A 67 -1.27 8.03 0.17
N VAL A 68 -1.33 8.68 -0.99
CA VAL A 68 -0.71 8.18 -2.22
C VAL A 68 0.80 8.12 -2.04
N ALA A 69 1.41 9.19 -1.51
CA ALA A 69 2.83 9.22 -1.19
C ALA A 69 3.21 8.12 -0.19
N LEU A 70 2.43 7.93 0.88
CA LEU A 70 2.64 6.87 1.87
C LEU A 70 2.54 5.47 1.24
N ARG A 71 1.51 5.22 0.42
CA ARG A 71 1.34 3.96 -0.31
C ARG A 71 2.56 3.66 -1.18
N ASP A 72 3.02 4.67 -1.92
CA ASP A 72 4.14 4.55 -2.85
C ASP A 72 5.46 4.35 -2.08
N GLY A 73 5.64 5.02 -0.94
CA GLY A 73 6.76 4.79 -0.02
C GLY A 73 6.80 3.37 0.54
N ILE A 74 5.68 2.85 1.06
CA ILE A 74 5.60 1.47 1.57
C ILE A 74 5.83 0.45 0.44
N ALA A 75 5.39 0.75 -0.78
CA ALA A 75 5.62 -0.09 -1.95
C ALA A 75 7.11 -0.11 -2.34
N ALA A 76 7.78 1.04 -2.35
CA ALA A 76 9.21 1.15 -2.61
C ALA A 76 10.03 0.40 -1.55
N TYR A 77 9.78 0.65 -0.27
CA TYR A 77 10.43 -0.08 0.83
C TYR A 77 10.18 -1.59 0.74
N GLY A 78 8.94 -2.00 0.41
CA GLY A 78 8.64 -3.43 0.18
C GLY A 78 9.45 -4.05 -0.96
N ALA A 79 9.67 -3.31 -2.06
CA ALA A 79 10.48 -3.76 -3.17
C ALA A 79 11.97 -3.87 -2.81
N GLU A 80 12.48 -2.94 -1.99
CA GLU A 80 13.85 -2.98 -1.47
C GLU A 80 14.07 -4.19 -0.54
N VAL A 81 13.14 -4.44 0.39
CA VAL A 81 13.18 -5.62 1.26
C VAL A 81 13.10 -6.91 0.44
N ASP A 82 12.18 -7.00 -0.52
CA ASP A 82 12.06 -8.16 -1.40
C ASP A 82 13.34 -8.42 -2.20
N ALA A 83 14.03 -7.36 -2.64
CA ALA A 83 15.31 -7.46 -3.34
C ALA A 83 16.41 -7.97 -2.41
N ALA A 84 16.55 -7.39 -1.22
CA ALA A 84 17.55 -7.81 -0.23
C ALA A 84 17.34 -9.27 0.21
N VAL A 85 16.08 -9.68 0.45
CA VAL A 85 15.75 -11.08 0.77
C VAL A 85 16.06 -12.00 -0.40
N ALA A 86 15.74 -11.60 -1.63
CA ALA A 86 16.05 -12.42 -2.82
C ALA A 86 17.55 -12.61 -3.01
N GLU A 87 18.37 -11.58 -2.76
CA GLU A 87 19.83 -11.65 -2.81
C GLU A 87 20.39 -12.58 -1.73
N ALA A 88 19.95 -12.42 -0.48
CA ALA A 88 20.36 -13.27 0.64
C ALA A 88 19.96 -14.75 0.43
N LEU A 89 18.80 -15.01 -0.15
CA LEU A 89 18.41 -16.37 -0.53
C LEU A 89 19.25 -16.89 -1.69
N GLY A 90 19.57 -16.04 -2.66
CA GLY A 90 20.44 -16.38 -3.79
C GLY A 90 21.84 -16.83 -3.37
N SER A 91 22.46 -16.14 -2.41
CA SER A 91 23.78 -16.50 -1.88
C SER A 91 23.78 -17.84 -1.10
N LEU A 92 22.62 -18.25 -0.58
CA LEU A 92 22.41 -19.56 0.06
C LEU A 92 22.02 -20.67 -0.94
N GLY A 93 22.07 -20.41 -2.25
CA GLY A 93 21.71 -21.36 -3.30
C GLY A 93 20.21 -21.50 -3.56
N TYR A 94 19.36 -20.68 -2.93
CA TYR A 94 17.94 -20.64 -3.20
C TYR A 94 17.64 -19.78 -4.43
N HIS A 95 17.47 -20.43 -5.57
CA HIS A 95 16.98 -19.76 -6.77
C HIS A 95 15.45 -19.73 -6.79
N ARG A 96 14.87 -18.53 -6.65
CA ARG A 96 13.44 -18.34 -6.88
C ARG A 96 13.17 -18.64 -8.35
N ARG A 97 12.46 -19.75 -8.66
CA ARG A 97 12.03 -20.03 -10.05
C ARG A 97 11.30 -18.79 -10.54
N ARG A 98 11.82 -18.16 -11.62
CA ARG A 98 11.15 -17.07 -12.33
C ARG A 98 9.85 -17.61 -12.91
N ARG A 99 8.80 -17.70 -12.09
CA ARG A 99 7.43 -17.73 -12.59
C ARG A 99 7.22 -16.32 -13.12
N GLY A 100 7.48 -16.15 -14.42
CA GLY A 100 7.23 -14.89 -15.11
C GLY A 100 5.83 -14.38 -14.73
N PRO A 101 5.62 -13.06 -14.70
CA PRO A 101 4.38 -12.47 -14.26
C PRO A 101 3.25 -12.98 -15.15
N TRP A 102 2.53 -14.00 -14.68
CA TRP A 102 1.35 -14.51 -15.37
C TRP A 102 0.27 -13.46 -15.15
N ARG A 103 0.30 -12.44 -16.02
CA ARG A 103 -0.52 -11.22 -16.09
C ARG A 103 -0.14 -10.11 -15.10
N LYS A 104 0.60 -9.12 -15.59
CA LYS A 104 0.26 -7.68 -15.51
C LYS A 104 1.32 -6.83 -16.24
N LYS A 105 0.89 -6.11 -17.28
CA LYS A 105 1.53 -4.88 -17.74
C LYS A 105 0.46 -3.78 -17.73
N ARG A 106 0.65 -2.73 -16.93
CA ARG A 106 0.19 -1.36 -17.19
C ARG A 106 0.79 -0.38 -16.18
N GLY A 107 1.70 0.49 -16.69
CA GLY A 107 2.17 1.77 -16.15
C GLY A 107 2.99 1.70 -14.84
N ALA A 108 4.05 2.47 -14.62
CA ALA A 108 4.61 3.60 -15.35
C ALA A 108 6.09 3.77 -14.94
N ASP A 109 6.86 4.45 -15.79
CA ASP A 109 8.19 4.96 -15.51
C ASP A 109 8.19 5.80 -14.23
N VAL A 110 9.18 5.56 -13.37
CA VAL A 110 9.52 6.42 -12.23
C VAL A 110 10.91 6.98 -12.51
N GLY A 111 10.94 8.29 -12.69
CA GLY A 111 12.15 9.07 -12.94
C GLY A 111 13.06 9.20 -11.74
N GLU A 112 14.26 9.69 -12.02
CA GLU A 112 15.40 9.94 -11.13
C GLU A 112 15.04 10.60 -9.80
N THR A 113 15.47 9.97 -8.72
CA THR A 113 15.36 10.48 -7.34
C THR A 113 16.67 11.14 -6.91
N THR A 114 16.58 12.42 -6.55
CA THR A 114 17.66 13.24 -5.99
C THR A 114 18.19 12.65 -4.68
N THR A 115 19.51 12.54 -4.59
CA THR A 115 20.23 11.93 -3.47
C THR A 115 20.39 12.92 -2.30
N ILE A 116 19.84 12.58 -1.13
CA ILE A 116 20.09 13.27 0.14
C ILE A 116 21.41 12.75 0.71
N GLN A 117 22.37 13.66 0.93
CA GLN A 117 23.63 13.34 1.63
C GLN A 117 23.40 13.37 3.14
N VAL A 118 23.28 12.19 3.74
CA VAL A 118 23.51 11.96 5.17
C VAL A 118 24.97 11.51 5.33
N THR A 119 25.61 11.86 6.44
CA THR A 119 27.01 11.59 6.80
C THR A 119 27.41 10.11 6.61
N ARG A 120 27.87 9.78 5.40
CA ARG A 120 28.05 8.43 4.82
C ARG A 120 29.37 7.72 5.15
N THR A 121 30.31 8.38 5.83
CA THR A 121 31.73 8.05 5.66
C THR A 121 32.22 6.77 6.34
N ASN A 122 31.47 6.13 7.24
CA ASN A 122 31.91 4.88 7.89
C ASN A 122 31.02 3.65 7.58
N LEU A 123 29.70 3.80 7.57
CA LEU A 123 28.78 2.68 7.31
C LEU A 123 28.84 2.20 5.85
N GLY A 124 28.90 3.13 4.89
CA GLY A 124 28.98 2.79 3.47
C GLY A 124 30.27 2.03 3.12
N GLN A 125 31.38 2.35 3.80
CA GLN A 125 32.65 1.64 3.64
C GLN A 125 32.60 0.24 4.26
N LEU A 126 32.04 0.09 5.46
CA LEU A 126 31.84 -1.22 6.09
C LEU A 126 30.96 -2.14 5.24
N LEU A 127 29.87 -1.62 4.68
CA LEU A 127 29.00 -2.36 3.74
C LEU A 127 29.77 -2.82 2.51
N HIS A 128 30.53 -1.91 1.88
CA HIS A 128 31.30 -2.22 0.69
C HIS A 128 32.38 -3.29 0.95
N LEU A 129 33.09 -3.20 2.08
CA LEU A 129 34.10 -4.18 2.47
C LEU A 129 33.49 -5.53 2.83
N ALA A 130 32.39 -5.55 3.60
CA ALA A 130 31.68 -6.79 3.93
C ALA A 130 31.19 -7.51 2.66
N ASN A 131 30.65 -6.77 1.68
CA ASN A 131 30.22 -7.34 0.38
C ASN A 131 31.38 -7.88 -0.45
N LYS A 132 32.61 -7.39 -0.24
CA LYS A 132 33.83 -7.93 -0.84
C LYS A 132 34.42 -9.13 -0.10
N GLY A 133 33.76 -9.59 0.97
CA GLY A 133 34.18 -10.75 1.76
C GLY A 133 35.16 -10.43 2.91
N ASP A 134 35.30 -9.16 3.30
CA ASP A 134 36.09 -8.80 4.48
C ASP A 134 35.35 -9.25 5.76
N ALA A 135 35.92 -10.23 6.46
CA ALA A 135 35.34 -10.84 7.65
C ALA A 135 35.20 -9.86 8.82
N LEU A 136 36.16 -8.96 9.00
CA LEU A 136 36.14 -7.99 10.11
C LEU A 136 35.09 -6.91 9.85
N ALA A 137 34.93 -6.48 8.60
CA ALA A 137 33.86 -5.57 8.23
C ALA A 137 32.48 -6.22 8.43
N ALA A 138 32.31 -7.49 8.04
CA ALA A 138 31.07 -8.23 8.24
C ALA A 138 30.73 -8.43 9.73
N GLU A 139 31.72 -8.68 10.58
CA GLU A 139 31.54 -8.80 12.04
C GLU A 139 31.11 -7.47 12.68
N ARG A 140 31.66 -6.33 12.21
CA ARG A 140 31.36 -5.00 12.75
C ARG A 140 30.07 -4.38 12.22
N LEU A 141 29.60 -4.84 11.06
CA LEU A 141 28.45 -4.26 10.37
C LEU A 141 27.15 -4.26 11.19
N PRO A 142 26.76 -5.34 11.92
CA PRO A 142 25.55 -5.34 12.74
C PRO A 142 25.54 -4.24 13.80
N ALA A 143 26.64 -4.07 14.55
CA ALA A 143 26.73 -3.04 15.59
C ALA A 143 26.68 -1.62 14.99
N ALA A 144 27.30 -1.41 13.82
CA ALA A 144 27.26 -0.15 13.10
C ALA A 144 25.85 0.18 12.57
N LEU A 145 25.13 -0.83 12.05
CA LEU A 145 23.73 -0.69 11.63
C LEU A 145 22.83 -0.36 12.83
N ASP A 146 22.99 -1.06 13.96
CA ASP A 146 22.24 -0.78 15.19
C ASP A 146 22.53 0.62 15.75
N ALA A 147 23.76 1.11 15.62
CA ALA A 147 24.12 2.47 16.02
C ALA A 147 23.56 3.54 15.05
N ALA A 148 23.55 3.25 13.75
CA ALA A 148 22.95 4.11 12.73
C ALA A 148 21.42 4.17 12.90
N ALA A 149 20.76 3.04 13.14
CA ALA A 149 19.32 2.99 13.41
C ALA A 149 18.94 3.82 14.66
N ARG A 150 19.79 3.82 15.69
CA ARG A 150 19.59 4.63 16.90
C ARG A 150 19.79 6.13 16.68
N SER A 151 20.65 6.52 15.74
CA SER A 151 21.01 7.93 15.51
C SER A 151 20.23 8.61 14.37
N GLY A 152 19.85 7.86 13.33
CA GLY A 152 19.13 8.36 12.15
C GLY A 152 17.67 7.92 12.06
N GLY A 153 17.19 7.09 13.00
CA GLY A 153 15.89 6.45 12.93
C GLY A 153 15.95 5.16 12.11
N ASP A 154 15.41 4.08 12.66
CA ASP A 154 15.12 2.87 11.90
C ASP A 154 14.00 3.18 10.90
N ILE A 155 14.21 2.90 9.61
CA ILE A 155 13.26 3.15 8.52
C ILE A 155 11.89 2.52 8.83
N GLU A 156 11.88 1.35 9.47
CA GLU A 156 10.63 0.69 9.86
C GLU A 156 9.90 1.44 10.96
N THR A 157 10.66 1.94 11.94
CA THR A 157 10.16 2.77 13.02
C THR A 157 9.65 4.11 12.50
N GLU A 158 10.37 4.77 11.60
CA GLU A 158 9.96 6.02 10.95
C GLU A 158 8.71 5.80 10.10
N THR A 159 8.69 4.76 9.27
CA THR A 159 7.52 4.40 8.45
C THR A 159 6.31 4.11 9.33
N ALA A 160 6.48 3.34 10.41
CA ALA A 160 5.40 3.08 11.37
C ALA A 160 4.90 4.38 12.02
N SER A 161 5.81 5.27 12.43
CA SER A 161 5.45 6.58 12.99
C SER A 161 4.65 7.41 11.99
N LEU A 162 5.07 7.48 10.72
CA LEU A 162 4.35 8.20 9.67
C LEU A 162 2.95 7.63 9.44
N VAL A 163 2.79 6.30 9.46
CA VAL A 163 1.46 5.68 9.35
C VAL A 163 0.60 5.98 10.59
N LEU A 164 1.19 5.97 11.78
CA LEU A 164 0.53 6.32 13.04
C LEU A 164 0.06 7.78 13.07
N ASP A 165 0.86 8.70 12.51
CA ASP A 165 0.50 10.12 12.43
C ASP A 165 -0.70 10.37 11.48
N VAL A 166 -0.91 9.47 10.52
CA VAL A 166 -2.05 9.52 9.59
C VAL A 166 -3.26 8.73 10.12
N LEU A 167 -3.05 7.83 11.08
CA LEU A 167 -4.13 7.14 11.78
C LEU A 167 -4.88 8.13 12.68
N PRO A 168 -6.17 8.38 12.45
CA PRO A 168 -6.89 9.38 13.25
C PRO A 168 -7.46 8.74 14.54
N ALA A 169 -6.67 7.87 15.16
CA ALA A 169 -6.87 7.29 16.47
C ALA A 169 -5.88 7.94 17.46
N PRO A 170 -6.14 7.93 18.77
CA PRO A 170 -5.14 8.37 19.73
C PRO A 170 -3.84 7.58 19.52
N LYS A 171 -2.73 8.31 19.37
CA LYS A 171 -1.43 7.76 18.99
C LYS A 171 -0.93 6.73 20.01
N GLU A 172 -1.04 7.04 21.30
CA GLU A 172 -0.60 6.20 22.41
C GLU A 172 -1.20 4.77 22.40
N PRO A 173 -2.54 4.55 22.35
CA PRO A 173 -3.11 3.22 22.18
C PRO A 173 -2.66 2.47 20.93
N ALA A 174 -2.49 3.18 19.81
CA ALA A 174 -2.07 2.57 18.55
C ALA A 174 -0.60 2.12 18.63
N GLU A 175 0.28 2.93 19.23
CA GLU A 175 1.67 2.58 19.53
C GLU A 175 1.76 1.38 20.49
N ALA A 176 0.96 1.37 21.56
CA ALA A 176 0.90 0.25 22.50
C ALA A 176 0.46 -1.04 21.81
N ARG A 177 -0.52 -0.96 20.88
CA ARG A 177 -0.97 -2.11 20.09
C ARG A 177 0.11 -2.60 19.13
N VAL A 178 0.79 -1.69 18.44
CA VAL A 178 1.92 -1.99 17.55
C VAL A 178 3.02 -2.73 18.30
N GLU A 179 3.41 -2.22 19.46
CA GLU A 179 4.45 -2.82 20.28
C GLU A 179 4.05 -4.19 20.83
N LEU A 180 2.80 -4.34 21.29
CA LEU A 180 2.26 -5.65 21.71
C LEU A 180 2.33 -6.66 20.57
N MET A 181 1.86 -6.29 19.36
CA MET A 181 1.90 -7.18 18.20
C MET A 181 3.34 -7.56 17.82
N ARG A 182 4.29 -6.63 17.88
CA ARG A 182 5.70 -6.92 17.61
C ARG A 182 6.25 -7.98 18.58
N ARG A 183 5.95 -7.85 19.87
CA ARG A 183 6.38 -8.81 20.91
C ARG A 183 5.74 -10.18 20.75
N GLU A 184 4.46 -10.23 20.40
CA GLU A 184 3.75 -11.50 20.14
C GLU A 184 4.31 -12.22 18.90
N LEU A 185 4.58 -11.48 17.82
CA LEU A 185 5.06 -12.04 16.55
C LEU A 185 6.56 -12.39 16.58
N ALA A 186 7.34 -11.67 17.37
CA ALA A 186 8.77 -11.89 17.56
C ALA A 186 9.16 -11.73 19.04
N PRO A 187 8.96 -12.77 19.87
CA PRO A 187 9.34 -12.75 21.28
C PRO A 187 10.83 -12.41 21.49
N PRO A 188 11.23 -11.91 22.68
CA PRO A 188 12.63 -11.66 23.00
C PRO A 188 13.52 -12.88 22.68
N GLY A 189 14.68 -12.64 22.06
CA GLY A 189 15.56 -13.71 21.58
C GLY A 189 15.24 -14.22 20.17
N SER A 190 14.18 -13.72 19.52
CA SER A 190 13.92 -14.00 18.09
C SER A 190 15.10 -13.56 17.21
N SER A 191 15.39 -14.32 16.15
CA SER A 191 16.45 -13.97 15.19
C SER A 191 16.15 -12.63 14.50
N PRO A 192 17.18 -11.90 14.02
CA PRO A 192 17.00 -10.65 13.28
C PRO A 192 15.95 -10.74 12.16
N VAL A 193 15.97 -11.81 11.34
CA VAL A 193 15.01 -12.00 10.24
C VAL A 193 13.55 -12.13 10.71
N VAL A 194 13.31 -12.75 11.88
CA VAL A 194 11.96 -12.87 12.46
C VAL A 194 11.49 -11.53 12.99
N ARG A 195 12.38 -10.76 13.64
CA ARG A 195 12.06 -9.41 14.13
C ARG A 195 11.72 -8.48 12.98
N LEU A 196 12.54 -8.47 11.92
CA LEU A 196 12.31 -7.70 10.70
C LEU A 196 10.94 -8.02 10.08
N MET A 197 10.63 -9.31 9.92
CA MET A 197 9.36 -9.73 9.35
C MET A 197 8.15 -9.44 10.25
N ALA A 198 8.31 -9.53 11.57
CA ALA A 198 7.28 -9.09 12.51
C ALA A 198 7.03 -7.58 12.39
N SER A 199 8.08 -6.75 12.35
CA SER A 199 7.95 -5.31 12.07
C SER A 199 7.19 -5.05 10.78
N ARG A 200 7.52 -5.77 9.70
CA ARG A 200 6.82 -5.65 8.41
C ARG A 200 5.34 -6.01 8.50
N VAL A 201 5.01 -7.13 9.15
CA VAL A 201 3.62 -7.57 9.38
C VAL A 201 2.83 -6.49 10.11
N VAL A 202 3.43 -5.84 11.11
CA VAL A 202 2.78 -4.78 11.87
C VAL A 202 2.58 -3.51 11.04
N CYS A 203 3.55 -3.12 10.21
CA CYS A 203 3.38 -2.01 9.27
C CYS A 203 2.28 -2.28 8.24
N ASP A 204 2.21 -3.50 7.70
CA ASP A 204 1.15 -3.89 6.76
C ASP A 204 -0.23 -3.94 7.45
N TRP A 205 -0.29 -4.34 8.72
CA TRP A 205 -1.51 -4.25 9.54
C TRP A 205 -1.96 -2.80 9.72
N LEU A 206 -1.07 -1.89 10.10
CA LEU A 206 -1.39 -0.46 10.23
C LEU A 206 -1.97 0.09 8.92
N HIS A 207 -1.39 -0.28 7.78
CA HIS A 207 -1.87 0.14 6.47
C HIS A 207 -3.29 -0.39 6.17
N VAL A 208 -3.62 -1.62 6.57
CA VAL A 208 -4.99 -2.15 6.49
C VAL A 208 -5.94 -1.29 7.33
N GLN A 209 -5.58 -1.01 8.59
CA GLN A 209 -6.40 -0.21 9.51
C GLN A 209 -6.66 1.20 8.98
N THR A 210 -5.65 1.82 8.37
CA THR A 210 -5.79 3.13 7.71
C THR A 210 -6.87 3.09 6.62
N TRP A 211 -6.79 2.14 5.69
CA TRP A 211 -7.74 2.05 4.58
C TRP A 211 -9.15 1.61 5.00
N GLU A 212 -9.25 0.67 5.94
CA GLU A 212 -10.52 0.21 6.50
C GLU A 212 -11.30 1.39 7.10
N ARG A 213 -10.60 2.28 7.81
CA ARG A 213 -11.21 3.49 8.34
C ARG A 213 -11.69 4.44 7.25
N TYR A 214 -10.89 4.70 6.22
CA TYR A 214 -11.31 5.57 5.11
C TYR A 214 -12.58 5.03 4.44
N LEU A 215 -12.67 3.71 4.32
CA LEU A 215 -13.86 3.04 3.80
C LEU A 215 -15.07 3.23 4.74
N ALA A 216 -14.88 3.04 6.05
CA ALA A 216 -15.93 3.29 7.05
C ALA A 216 -16.42 4.74 7.07
N LEU A 217 -15.52 5.72 6.90
CA LEU A 217 -15.87 7.14 6.79
C LEU A 217 -16.68 7.44 5.53
N ALA A 218 -16.36 6.78 4.41
CA ALA A 218 -17.11 6.90 3.16
C ALA A 218 -18.52 6.32 3.29
N TRP A 219 -18.67 5.15 3.93
CA TRP A 219 -19.97 4.51 4.15
C TRP A 219 -20.84 5.23 5.18
N GLY A 220 -20.24 5.83 6.21
CA GLY A 220 -20.96 6.60 7.22
C GLY A 220 -21.53 7.93 6.72
N ASN A 221 -21.34 8.27 5.43
CA ASN A 221 -21.77 9.51 4.79
C ASN A 221 -21.26 10.81 5.46
N LYS A 222 -20.31 10.69 6.40
CA LYS A 222 -19.67 11.82 7.11
C LYS A 222 -18.76 12.62 6.18
N HIS A 223 -18.24 11.97 5.15
CA HIS A 223 -17.46 12.58 4.09
C HIS A 223 -18.03 12.11 2.74
N PRO A 224 -18.88 12.92 2.08
CA PRO A 224 -19.39 12.54 0.77
C PRO A 224 -18.23 12.40 -0.21
N MET A 225 -18.02 11.18 -0.70
CA MET A 225 -16.96 10.85 -1.65
C MET A 225 -17.54 10.60 -3.03
N SER A 226 -16.76 10.93 -4.07
CA SER A 226 -17.15 10.55 -5.43
C SER A 226 -17.09 9.03 -5.59
N ALA A 227 -17.90 8.46 -6.49
CA ALA A 227 -17.85 7.03 -6.81
C ALA A 227 -16.46 6.59 -7.34
N GLY A 228 -15.70 7.50 -7.95
CA GLY A 228 -14.32 7.24 -8.37
C GLY A 228 -13.37 7.11 -7.18
N THR A 229 -13.51 7.99 -6.19
CA THR A 229 -12.72 7.98 -4.95
C THR A 229 -13.00 6.71 -4.14
N LEU A 230 -14.26 6.30 -4.01
CA LEU A 230 -14.63 5.08 -3.30
C LEU A 230 -13.98 3.84 -3.92
N ARG A 231 -14.05 3.69 -5.25
CA ARG A 231 -13.39 2.59 -5.96
C ARG A 231 -11.86 2.59 -5.78
N LEU A 232 -11.23 3.77 -5.68
CA LEU A 232 -9.80 3.87 -5.42
C LEU A 232 -9.46 3.40 -4.00
N ILE A 233 -10.25 3.80 -3.01
CA ILE A 233 -10.09 3.38 -1.61
C ILE A 233 -10.25 1.87 -1.49
N GLU A 234 -11.33 1.30 -2.04
CA GLU A 234 -11.58 -0.16 -2.05
C GLU A 234 -10.40 -0.91 -2.69
N LYS A 235 -9.91 -0.43 -3.84
CA LYS A 235 -8.76 -1.04 -4.52
C LYS A 235 -7.49 -1.00 -3.67
N ASN A 236 -7.23 0.09 -2.94
CA ASN A 236 -6.07 0.20 -2.08
C ASN A 236 -6.20 -0.67 -0.82
N PHE A 237 -7.40 -0.72 -0.24
CA PHE A 237 -7.73 -1.63 0.86
C PHE A 237 -7.46 -3.09 0.48
N ASP A 238 -7.98 -3.54 -0.67
CA ASP A 238 -7.75 -4.90 -1.18
C ASP A 238 -6.26 -5.23 -1.37
N GLN A 239 -5.44 -4.24 -1.73
CA GLN A 239 -4.00 -4.41 -1.87
C GLN A 239 -3.30 -4.49 -0.51
N ALA A 240 -3.70 -3.63 0.44
CA ALA A 240 -3.18 -3.65 1.80
C ALA A 240 -3.50 -5.00 2.48
N VAL A 241 -4.73 -5.50 2.35
CA VAL A 241 -5.15 -6.81 2.89
C VAL A 241 -4.31 -7.95 2.29
N ARG A 242 -4.15 -7.97 0.96
CA ARG A 242 -3.32 -9.00 0.30
C ARG A 242 -1.87 -8.96 0.77
N ARG A 243 -1.31 -7.77 0.94
CA ARG A 243 0.07 -7.58 1.41
C ARG A 243 0.21 -8.07 2.85
N TYR A 244 -0.70 -7.67 3.74
CA TYR A 244 -0.73 -8.12 5.12
C TYR A 244 -0.80 -9.66 5.23
N GLN A 245 -1.71 -10.29 4.47
CA GLN A 245 -1.81 -11.75 4.41
C GLN A 245 -0.52 -12.40 3.89
N ALA A 246 0.10 -11.84 2.86
CA ALA A 246 1.37 -12.35 2.32
C ALA A 246 2.51 -12.26 3.35
N SER A 247 2.61 -11.15 4.08
CA SER A 247 3.60 -10.95 5.14
C SER A 247 3.39 -11.92 6.31
N LEU A 248 2.14 -12.18 6.71
CA LEU A 248 1.83 -13.20 7.72
C LEU A 248 2.28 -14.60 7.28
N VAL A 249 1.97 -14.99 6.04
CA VAL A 249 2.40 -16.29 5.47
C VAL A 249 3.93 -16.38 5.40
N ALA A 250 4.61 -15.29 5.04
CA ALA A 250 6.07 -15.24 4.99
C ALA A 250 6.68 -15.42 6.39
N LEU A 251 6.18 -14.70 7.39
CA LEU A 251 6.61 -14.85 8.78
C LEU A 251 6.40 -16.28 9.30
N ALA A 252 5.21 -16.85 9.08
CA ALA A 252 4.90 -18.22 9.47
C ALA A 252 5.83 -19.24 8.81
N ARG A 253 6.18 -19.05 7.52
CA ARG A 253 7.16 -19.89 6.82
C ARG A 253 8.54 -19.80 7.44
N ILE A 254 9.01 -18.59 7.76
CA ILE A 254 10.31 -18.38 8.41
C ILE A 254 10.34 -19.05 9.77
N GLN A 255 9.30 -18.87 10.59
CA GLN A 255 9.19 -19.52 11.89
C GLN A 255 9.18 -21.05 11.76
N ARG A 256 8.46 -21.60 10.77
CA ARG A 256 8.45 -23.04 10.50
C ARG A 256 9.82 -23.58 10.09
N LEU A 257 10.61 -22.82 9.34
CA LEU A 257 11.97 -23.19 8.95
C LEU A 257 12.98 -23.11 10.11
N ARG A 258 12.68 -22.36 11.17
CA ARG A 258 13.49 -22.29 12.40
C ARG A 258 13.23 -23.44 13.36
N LEU A 259 12.10 -24.13 13.23
CA LEU A 259 11.92 -25.39 13.94
C LEU A 259 12.99 -26.35 13.43
N PRO A 260 13.62 -27.16 14.29
CA PRO A 260 14.49 -28.23 13.83
C PRO A 260 13.68 -28.98 12.77
N VAL A 261 14.20 -29.03 11.55
CA VAL A 261 13.55 -29.81 10.49
C VAL A 261 13.47 -31.20 11.07
N VAL A 262 12.26 -31.60 11.46
CA VAL A 262 11.93 -32.96 11.82
C VAL A 262 12.20 -33.72 10.54
N ALA A 263 13.45 -34.16 10.39
CA ALA A 263 13.88 -34.97 9.28
C ALA A 263 13.03 -36.22 9.40
N GLN A 264 12.05 -36.35 8.53
CA GLN A 264 11.27 -37.56 8.41
C GLN A 264 12.27 -38.61 7.98
N VAL A 265 12.77 -39.39 8.93
CA VAL A 265 13.64 -40.51 8.63
C VAL A 265 12.71 -41.59 8.12
N ASN A 266 12.59 -41.68 6.79
CA ASN A 266 11.91 -42.78 6.16
C ASN A 266 12.79 -44.02 6.31
N ILE A 267 12.63 -44.74 7.40
CA ILE A 267 13.23 -46.07 7.57
C ILE A 267 12.37 -47.03 6.76
N ALA A 268 12.86 -47.41 5.58
CA ALA A 268 12.27 -48.48 4.79
C ALA A 268 13.33 -49.58 4.62
N GLU A 269 13.09 -50.74 5.23
CA GLU A 269 13.75 -51.96 4.78
C GLU A 269 13.13 -52.39 3.45
N ALA A 270 13.95 -52.90 2.53
CA ALA A 270 13.47 -53.34 1.23
C ALA A 270 12.38 -54.43 1.42
N GLY A 271 11.13 -54.09 1.08
CA GLY A 271 9.97 -54.98 1.19
C GLY A 271 9.05 -54.75 2.39
N SER A 272 9.36 -53.81 3.30
CA SER A 272 8.51 -53.50 4.46
C SER A 272 7.63 -52.24 4.27
N ARG A 273 6.57 -52.15 5.07
CA ARG A 273 5.63 -51.02 5.08
C ARG A 273 6.35 -49.79 5.63
N GLN A 274 6.43 -48.71 4.84
CA GLN A 274 7.02 -47.44 5.29
C GLN A 274 6.35 -46.95 6.57
N VAL A 275 7.15 -46.73 7.61
CA VAL A 275 6.72 -46.07 8.85
C VAL A 275 7.35 -44.68 8.88
N ASN A 276 6.51 -43.65 8.76
CA ASN A 276 6.93 -42.27 8.86
C ASN A 276 7.04 -41.89 10.34
N GLN A 277 8.25 -41.86 10.91
CA GLN A 277 8.48 -41.35 12.26
C GLN A 277 8.93 -39.89 12.23
N ALA A 278 8.26 -39.05 13.02
CA ALA A 278 8.65 -37.67 13.27
C ALA A 278 9.57 -37.63 14.50
N ALA A 279 10.88 -37.53 14.29
CA ALA A 279 11.84 -37.36 15.39
C ALA A 279 11.98 -35.86 15.72
N VAL A 280 11.50 -35.47 16.91
CA VAL A 280 11.78 -34.14 17.47
C VAL A 280 13.16 -34.22 18.13
N ARG A 281 14.12 -33.43 17.63
CA ARG A 281 15.43 -33.23 18.28
C ARG A 281 15.38 -32.01 19.19
#